data_AF-A0A9C7PXE1-F1
#
_entry.id   AF-A0A9C7PXE1-F1
#
_cell.length_a   1.000
_cell.length_b   1.000
_cell.length_c   1.000
_cell.angle_alpha   90.00
_cell.angle_beta   90.00
_cell.angle_gamma   90.00
#
_symmetry.space_group_name_H-M   'P 1'
#
loop_
_entity.id
_entity.type
_entity.pdbx_description
1 polymer ?
#
loop_
_entity_poly.entity_id
_entity_poly.type
_entity_poly.pdbx_seq_one_letter_code
_entity_poly.pdbx_strand_id
1 'polypeptide(L)'
;MQPLTNDNMFAVPGMELCEQGNFSIGLGCYLSQQKIYASLWGRVSVQATGDTNSVLIQVQPVTTHKQRNTCNRVPEVGNLVIGKVFKVTWRAVIVEIFATEEQLLEYTFRGVIRLPDVTTTSSDKIDLHNCFRTGDIIRAQVISLGDPQAYYLSTSRSCDGVIYATSSAGYPMEPFNENQMICTKTQAKEYRKVGFGSK
;
A
#
# COMPACT_ATOMS: atom_id res chain seq x y z
N MET A 1 42.15 -10.90 -3.77
CA MET A 1 41.45 -12.04 -3.12
C MET A 1 40.11 -12.25 -3.84
N GLN A 2 39.69 -13.49 -4.09
CA GLN A 2 38.44 -13.77 -4.80
C GLN A 2 37.23 -13.36 -3.94
N PRO A 3 36.14 -12.83 -4.54
CA PRO A 3 34.91 -12.56 -3.79
C PRO A 3 34.39 -13.86 -3.19
N LEU A 4 33.91 -13.80 -1.94
CA LEU A 4 33.30 -14.93 -1.25
C LEU A 4 31.94 -15.24 -1.91
N THR A 5 31.96 -15.99 -3.00
CA THR A 5 30.80 -16.42 -3.80
C THR A 5 30.09 -17.60 -3.14
N ASN A 6 29.41 -17.34 -2.03
CA ASN A 6 28.43 -18.28 -1.50
C ASN A 6 27.05 -17.61 -1.53
N ASP A 7 26.17 -18.05 -2.42
CA ASP A 7 24.78 -17.57 -2.58
C ASP A 7 23.87 -17.80 -1.36
N ASN A 8 24.44 -18.37 -0.28
CA ASN A 8 23.80 -18.66 0.99
C ASN A 8 24.51 -17.98 2.18
N MET A 9 25.35 -16.99 1.92
CA MET A 9 26.10 -16.28 2.95
C MET A 9 25.21 -15.29 3.71
N PHE A 10 25.35 -15.29 5.03
CA PHE A 10 24.80 -14.26 5.90
C PHE A 10 25.88 -13.24 6.23
N ALA A 11 25.54 -11.96 6.17
CA ALA A 11 26.39 -10.87 6.60
C ALA A 11 25.84 -10.21 7.87
N VAL A 12 26.75 -9.64 8.66
CA VAL A 12 26.46 -8.81 9.82
C VAL A 12 27.02 -7.40 9.59
N PRO A 13 26.44 -6.36 10.20
CA PRO A 13 26.95 -5.00 10.07
C PRO A 13 28.44 -4.91 10.43
N GLY A 14 29.23 -4.31 9.54
CA GLY A 14 30.69 -4.19 9.67
C GLY A 14 31.50 -5.33 9.04
N MET A 15 30.86 -6.38 8.52
CA MET A 15 31.55 -7.46 7.81
C MET A 15 32.07 -6.99 6.44
N GLU A 16 33.33 -7.28 6.14
CA GLU A 16 33.94 -7.06 4.82
C GLU A 16 33.41 -8.10 3.82
N LEU A 17 32.84 -7.63 2.70
CA LEU A 17 32.26 -8.48 1.66
C LEU A 17 33.23 -8.70 0.48
N CYS A 18 33.78 -7.61 -0.06
CA CYS A 18 34.77 -7.65 -1.15
C CYS A 18 35.53 -6.33 -1.31
N GLU A 19 36.60 -6.35 -2.10
CA GLU A 19 37.32 -5.16 -2.55
C GLU A 19 36.58 -4.48 -3.73
N GLN A 20 36.71 -3.16 -3.84
CA GLN A 20 36.08 -2.33 -4.86
C GLN A 20 36.66 -2.64 -6.26
N GLY A 21 36.10 -3.67 -6.89
CA GLY A 21 36.31 -4.01 -8.30
C GLY A 21 35.14 -3.56 -9.17
N ASN A 22 34.73 -4.42 -10.11
CA ASN A 22 33.55 -4.21 -10.97
C ASN A 22 32.21 -4.43 -10.22
N PHE A 23 32.17 -4.17 -8.92
CA PHE A 23 30.99 -4.43 -8.09
C PHE A 23 30.22 -3.12 -7.88
N SER A 24 28.92 -3.15 -8.14
CA SER A 24 28.01 -2.06 -7.79
C SER A 24 27.42 -2.31 -6.40
N ILE A 25 27.31 -1.22 -5.63
CA ILE A 25 26.84 -1.25 -4.25
C ILE A 25 25.32 -1.18 -4.27
N GLY A 26 24.68 -2.24 -3.78
CA GLY A 26 23.23 -2.31 -3.59
C GLY A 26 22.78 -1.92 -2.18
N LEU A 27 21.50 -2.16 -1.90
CA LEU A 27 20.92 -1.90 -0.59
C LEU A 27 21.62 -2.71 0.52
N GLY A 28 21.84 -2.09 1.68
CA GLY A 28 22.45 -2.76 2.83
C GLY A 28 23.97 -2.92 2.78
N CYS A 29 24.64 -2.22 1.86
CA CYS A 29 26.10 -2.18 1.72
C CYS A 29 26.60 -0.72 1.79
N TYR A 30 27.84 -0.51 2.23
CA TYR A 30 28.53 0.77 2.14
C TYR A 30 29.99 0.57 1.72
N LEU A 31 30.57 1.59 1.10
CA LEU A 31 31.97 1.61 0.71
C LEU A 31 32.81 2.32 1.76
N SER A 32 33.90 1.70 2.19
CA SER A 32 34.92 2.35 3.01
C SER A 32 36.30 1.86 2.57
N GLN A 33 37.25 2.79 2.36
CA GLN A 33 38.64 2.47 2.03
C GLN A 33 38.80 1.46 0.87
N GLN A 34 38.06 1.64 -0.24
CA GLN A 34 38.04 0.72 -1.40
C GLN A 34 37.61 -0.71 -1.08
N LYS A 35 36.89 -0.91 0.02
CA LYS A 35 36.29 -2.18 0.43
C LYS A 35 34.80 -1.99 0.69
N ILE A 36 34.03 -2.99 0.31
CA ILE A 36 32.57 -3.03 0.49
C ILE A 36 32.29 -3.74 1.81
N TYR A 37 31.54 -3.08 2.67
CA TYR A 37 31.11 -3.58 3.97
C TYR A 37 29.59 -3.70 4.02
N ALA A 38 29.10 -4.63 4.82
CA ALA A 38 27.67 -4.74 5.12
C ALA A 38 27.23 -3.67 6.14
N SER A 39 26.15 -2.94 5.87
CA SER A 39 25.49 -2.06 6.85
C SER A 39 24.29 -2.73 7.53
N LEU A 40 23.70 -3.74 6.89
CA LEU A 40 22.58 -4.51 7.42
C LEU A 40 23.00 -5.94 7.75
N TRP A 41 22.25 -6.59 8.65
CA TRP A 41 22.33 -8.04 8.84
C TRP A 41 21.38 -8.70 7.84
N GLY A 42 21.78 -9.82 7.24
CA GLY A 42 20.91 -10.48 6.28
C GLY A 42 21.62 -11.42 5.32
N ARG A 43 20.89 -11.88 4.31
CA ARG A 43 21.44 -12.73 3.26
C ARG A 43 22.07 -11.86 2.19
N VAL A 44 23.30 -12.20 1.83
CA VAL A 44 24.01 -11.54 0.75
C VAL A 44 23.47 -12.09 -0.56
N SER A 45 22.96 -11.22 -1.43
CA SER A 45 22.61 -11.59 -2.80
C SER A 45 23.51 -10.83 -3.78
N VAL A 46 24.07 -11.60 -4.71
CA VAL A 46 25.01 -11.15 -5.71
C VAL A 46 24.30 -11.34 -7.05
N GLN A 47 23.85 -10.26 -7.67
CA GLN A 47 23.13 -10.30 -8.95
C GLN A 47 24.03 -9.74 -10.05
N ALA A 48 24.29 -10.53 -11.09
CA ALA A 48 24.98 -10.03 -12.29
C ALA A 48 23.99 -9.25 -13.16
N THR A 49 24.25 -7.96 -13.38
CA THR A 49 23.44 -7.13 -14.29
C THR A 49 23.90 -7.37 -15.73
N GLY A 50 22.96 -7.62 -16.65
CA GLY A 50 23.24 -8.16 -17.99
C GLY A 50 23.99 -7.26 -18.97
N ASP A 51 24.13 -5.96 -18.70
CA ASP A 51 24.53 -5.01 -19.75
C ASP A 51 26.01 -4.57 -19.68
N THR A 52 26.69 -4.88 -18.58
CA THR A 52 28.16 -4.78 -18.40
C THR A 52 28.53 -5.81 -17.34
N ASN A 53 29.79 -6.27 -17.25
CA ASN A 53 30.25 -7.18 -16.18
C ASN A 53 30.20 -6.57 -14.74
N SER A 54 29.23 -5.71 -14.45
CA SER A 54 28.96 -5.13 -13.16
C SER A 54 28.07 -6.05 -12.33
N VAL A 55 28.59 -6.43 -11.18
CA VAL A 55 27.91 -7.35 -10.26
C VAL A 55 27.36 -6.53 -9.09
N LEU A 56 26.05 -6.56 -8.86
CA LEU A 56 25.39 -5.85 -7.77
C LEU A 56 25.42 -6.68 -6.50
N ILE A 57 26.02 -6.14 -5.45
CA ILE A 57 26.06 -6.76 -4.12
C ILE A 57 25.08 -6.03 -3.21
N GLN A 58 24.08 -6.75 -2.73
CA GLN A 58 23.10 -6.25 -1.76
C GLN A 58 22.99 -7.21 -0.59
N VAL A 59 22.75 -6.66 0.61
CA VAL A 59 22.42 -7.44 1.80
C VAL A 59 20.95 -7.24 2.08
N GLN A 60 20.15 -8.27 1.84
CA GLN A 60 18.73 -8.24 2.15
C GLN A 60 18.49 -8.80 3.55
N PRO A 61 17.86 -8.05 4.47
CA PRO A 61 17.49 -8.60 5.76
C PRO A 61 16.58 -9.81 5.52
N VAL A 62 16.89 -10.93 6.18
CA VAL A 62 16.02 -12.11 6.11
C VAL A 62 14.83 -11.86 7.01
N THR A 63 13.89 -11.07 6.51
CA THR A 63 12.59 -10.94 7.12
C THR A 63 11.80 -12.21 6.81
N THR A 64 11.13 -12.75 7.82
CA THR A 64 10.26 -13.93 7.67
C THR A 64 9.32 -13.76 6.47
N HIS A 65 9.00 -14.87 5.81
CA HIS A 65 8.18 -15.10 4.60
C HIS A 65 6.95 -14.18 4.34
N LYS A 66 6.52 -13.35 5.30
CA LYS A 66 5.48 -12.33 5.19
C LYS A 66 5.87 -11.07 4.38
N GLN A 67 7.15 -10.81 4.12
CA GLN A 67 7.58 -9.54 3.50
C GLN A 67 7.79 -9.57 1.98
N ARG A 68 7.53 -10.69 1.28
CA ARG A 68 7.63 -10.70 -0.20
C ARG A 68 6.69 -9.69 -0.86
N ASN A 69 5.62 -9.30 -0.16
CA ASN A 69 4.56 -8.45 -0.66
C ASN A 69 4.34 -7.18 0.18
N THR A 70 5.27 -6.80 1.05
CA THR A 70 5.17 -5.53 1.81
C THR A 70 6.34 -4.66 1.39
N CYS A 71 6.06 -3.59 0.66
CA CYS A 71 7.07 -2.62 0.31
C CYS A 71 6.98 -1.43 1.27
N ASN A 72 8.13 -0.83 1.59
CA ASN A 72 8.19 0.44 2.31
C ASN A 72 7.91 1.61 1.35
N ARG A 73 6.92 1.44 0.47
CA ARG A 73 6.56 2.45 -0.53
C ARG A 73 5.51 3.36 0.08
N VAL A 74 5.76 4.65 0.05
CA VAL A 74 4.81 5.65 0.52
C VAL A 74 3.78 5.91 -0.59
N PRO A 75 2.48 6.04 -0.28
CA PRO A 75 1.48 6.42 -1.28
C PRO A 75 1.80 7.80 -1.89
N GLU A 76 1.82 7.91 -3.22
CA GLU A 76 2.03 9.18 -3.92
C GLU A 76 0.69 9.78 -4.38
N VAL A 77 0.74 11.06 -4.76
CA VAL A 77 -0.43 11.75 -5.30
C VAL A 77 -0.82 11.11 -6.63
N GLY A 78 -2.10 10.80 -6.79
CA GLY A 78 -2.67 10.15 -7.97
C GLY A 78 -2.76 8.63 -7.84
N ASN A 79 -2.08 7.99 -6.88
CA ASN A 79 -2.21 6.55 -6.67
C ASN A 79 -3.62 6.16 -6.19
N LEU A 80 -4.06 4.98 -6.65
CA LEU A 80 -5.22 4.30 -6.09
C LEU A 80 -4.80 3.52 -4.84
N VAL A 81 -5.54 3.76 -3.76
CA VAL A 81 -5.30 3.14 -2.45
C VAL A 81 -6.54 2.42 -1.97
N ILE A 82 -6.30 1.37 -1.18
CA ILE A 82 -7.33 0.60 -0.51
C ILE A 82 -7.18 0.84 0.99
N GLY A 83 -8.31 1.15 1.63
CA GLY A 83 -8.34 1.43 3.05
C GLY A 83 -9.62 0.98 3.71
N LYS A 84 -9.57 0.86 5.03
CA LYS A 84 -10.70 0.55 5.88
C LYS A 84 -11.28 1.83 6.47
N VAL A 85 -12.59 2.01 6.42
CA VAL A 85 -13.26 3.13 7.06
C VAL A 85 -13.16 2.97 8.58
N PHE A 86 -12.47 3.90 9.23
CA PHE A 86 -12.31 3.92 10.68
C PHE A 86 -13.46 4.68 11.35
N LYS A 87 -13.80 5.87 10.85
CA LYS A 87 -14.84 6.73 11.43
C LYS A 87 -15.53 7.56 10.37
N VAL A 88 -16.86 7.61 10.42
CA VAL A 88 -17.69 8.48 9.59
C VAL A 88 -18.19 9.64 10.42
N THR A 89 -17.97 10.86 9.94
CA THR A 89 -18.49 12.11 10.49
C THR A 89 -19.31 12.82 9.42
N TRP A 90 -20.19 13.75 9.79
CA TRP A 90 -21.04 14.49 8.85
C TRP A 90 -20.28 15.34 7.81
N ARG A 91 -19.03 15.75 8.07
CA ARG A 91 -18.19 16.51 7.11
C ARG A 91 -17.13 15.68 6.40
N ALA A 92 -16.74 14.54 6.97
CA ALA A 92 -15.59 13.78 6.51
C ALA A 92 -15.60 12.33 7.00
N VAL A 93 -14.93 11.48 6.25
CA VAL A 93 -14.68 10.07 6.57
C VAL A 93 -13.18 9.88 6.81
N ILE A 94 -12.84 9.28 7.94
CA ILE A 94 -11.47 8.90 8.29
C ILE A 94 -11.27 7.45 7.88
N VAL A 95 -10.19 7.22 7.14
CA VAL A 95 -9.86 5.95 6.51
C VAL A 95 -8.46 5.54 6.96
N GLU A 96 -8.25 4.26 7.14
CA GLU A 96 -6.96 3.64 7.41
C GLU A 96 -6.50 2.90 6.15
N ILE A 97 -5.53 3.48 5.46
CA ILE A 97 -4.95 2.96 4.22
C ILE A 97 -3.96 1.86 4.60
N PHE A 98 -4.12 0.67 4.02
CA PHE A 98 -3.24 -0.47 4.27
C PHE A 98 -2.65 -1.06 2.98
N ALA A 99 -3.13 -0.63 1.81
CA ALA A 99 -2.63 -1.10 0.54
C ALA A 99 -2.71 -0.01 -0.53
N THR A 100 -1.78 -0.07 -1.46
CA THR A 100 -1.84 0.60 -2.77
C THR A 100 -2.29 -0.44 -3.80
N GLU A 101 -2.78 -0.02 -4.96
CA GLU A 101 -3.24 -0.91 -6.04
C GLU A 101 -2.28 -2.07 -6.36
N GLU A 102 -0.97 -1.83 -6.29
CA GLU A 102 0.06 -2.83 -6.62
C GLU A 102 0.48 -3.70 -5.42
N GLN A 103 0.41 -3.19 -4.18
CA GLN A 103 1.09 -3.81 -3.04
C GLN A 103 0.49 -3.44 -1.68
N LEU A 104 0.61 -4.35 -0.71
CA LEU A 104 0.33 -4.07 0.69
C LEU A 104 1.41 -3.15 1.28
N LEU A 105 0.99 -2.21 2.11
CA LEU A 105 1.89 -1.31 2.83
C LEU A 105 2.34 -1.98 4.13
N GLU A 106 3.59 -1.76 4.52
CA GLU A 106 4.11 -2.23 5.81
C GLU A 106 3.45 -1.49 6.99
N TYR A 107 3.14 -0.20 6.77
CA TYR A 107 2.51 0.68 7.75
C TYR A 107 1.16 1.16 7.25
N THR A 108 0.23 1.34 8.17
CA THR A 108 -1.08 1.93 7.88
C THR A 108 -0.98 3.44 7.88
N PHE A 109 -1.48 4.08 6.82
CA PHE A 109 -1.54 5.54 6.73
C PHE A 109 -2.96 6.05 6.97
N ARG A 110 -3.07 7.23 7.56
CA ARG A 110 -4.37 7.85 7.79
C ARG A 110 -4.80 8.65 6.57
N GLY A 111 -6.00 8.40 6.07
CA GLY A 111 -6.64 9.13 5.00
C GLY A 111 -7.91 9.84 5.45
N VAL A 112 -8.26 10.93 4.78
CA VAL A 112 -9.50 11.68 5.01
C VAL A 112 -10.17 11.94 3.66
N ILE A 113 -11.45 11.54 3.55
CA ILE A 113 -12.34 11.90 2.45
C ILE A 113 -13.27 12.99 2.96
N ARG A 114 -13.26 14.17 2.35
CA ARG A 114 -14.17 15.26 2.72
C ARG A 114 -15.48 15.12 1.95
N LEU A 115 -16.54 15.72 2.46
CA LEU A 115 -17.86 15.75 1.81
C LEU A 115 -17.83 16.09 0.29
N PRO A 116 -17.11 17.14 -0.18
CA PRO A 116 -17.07 17.46 -1.61
C PRO A 116 -16.31 16.43 -2.46
N ASP A 117 -15.44 15.63 -1.84
CA ASP A 117 -14.57 14.67 -2.55
C ASP A 117 -15.26 13.29 -2.73
N VAL A 118 -16.54 13.17 -2.36
CA VAL A 118 -17.30 11.90 -2.45
C VAL A 118 -17.87 11.67 -3.84
N THR A 119 -18.40 12.68 -4.52
CA THR A 119 -19.06 12.53 -5.83
C THR A 119 -18.65 13.70 -6.73
N THR A 120 -18.40 13.41 -8.02
CA THR A 120 -18.03 14.43 -9.01
C THR A 120 -19.18 15.40 -9.30
N THR A 121 -20.41 14.90 -9.29
CA THR A 121 -21.63 15.70 -9.43
C THR A 121 -22.03 16.33 -8.10
N SER A 122 -22.27 17.64 -8.08
CA SER A 122 -22.82 18.36 -6.94
C SER A 122 -24.29 17.94 -6.73
N SER A 123 -24.50 16.79 -6.11
CA SER A 123 -25.84 16.36 -5.68
C SER A 123 -26.24 17.15 -4.44
N ASP A 124 -27.43 17.74 -4.45
CA ASP A 124 -27.84 18.78 -3.50
C ASP A 124 -27.86 18.38 -2.02
N LYS A 125 -27.80 17.07 -1.69
CA LYS A 125 -27.64 16.56 -0.31
C LYS A 125 -26.91 15.22 -0.32
N ILE A 126 -25.61 15.22 -0.02
CA ILE A 126 -24.82 13.99 0.18
C ILE A 126 -24.79 13.67 1.68
N ASP A 127 -25.32 12.51 2.05
CA ASP A 127 -25.25 12.00 3.43
C ASP A 127 -24.14 10.96 3.54
N LEU A 128 -23.04 11.30 4.22
CA LEU A 128 -21.88 10.41 4.37
C LEU A 128 -22.22 9.08 5.05
N HIS A 129 -23.18 9.09 5.98
CA HIS A 129 -23.66 7.88 6.67
C HIS A 129 -24.41 6.91 5.73
N ASN A 130 -24.97 7.41 4.63
CA ASN A 130 -25.59 6.59 3.60
C ASN A 130 -24.56 6.11 2.55
N CYS A 131 -23.43 6.80 2.42
CA CYS A 131 -22.36 6.41 1.51
C CYS A 131 -21.40 5.39 2.12
N PHE A 132 -21.01 5.57 3.38
CA PHE A 132 -19.96 4.80 4.04
C PHE A 132 -20.37 4.39 5.45
N ARG A 133 -19.90 3.22 5.90
CA ARG A 133 -19.99 2.78 7.29
C ARG A 133 -18.63 2.37 7.84
N THR A 134 -18.50 2.46 9.16
CA THR A 134 -17.31 1.99 9.86
C THR A 134 -17.09 0.50 9.59
N GLY A 135 -15.85 0.14 9.26
CA GLY A 135 -15.46 -1.23 8.93
C GLY A 135 -15.48 -1.56 7.44
N ASP A 136 -16.07 -0.70 6.61
CA ASP A 136 -16.09 -0.90 5.15
C ASP A 136 -14.69 -0.82 4.56
N ILE A 137 -14.44 -1.59 3.51
CA ILE A 137 -13.23 -1.47 2.71
C ILE A 137 -13.58 -0.66 1.47
N ILE A 138 -12.82 0.40 1.26
CA ILE A 138 -13.01 1.34 0.16
C ILE A 138 -11.78 1.40 -0.73
N ARG A 139 -12.00 1.68 -2.00
CA ARG A 139 -10.99 2.13 -2.95
C ARG A 139 -11.15 3.64 -3.15
N ALA A 140 -10.06 4.37 -3.05
CA ALA A 140 -10.03 5.82 -3.24
C ALA A 140 -8.73 6.25 -3.92
N GLN A 141 -8.74 7.43 -4.53
CA GLN A 141 -7.54 8.04 -5.12
C GLN A 141 -6.94 9.07 -4.16
N VAL A 142 -5.62 9.07 -4.02
CA VAL A 142 -4.89 10.11 -3.28
C VAL A 142 -4.89 11.39 -4.12
N ILE A 143 -5.53 12.46 -3.64
CA ILE A 143 -5.56 13.76 -4.33
C ILE A 143 -4.45 14.71 -3.85
N SER A 144 -4.04 14.56 -2.60
CA SER A 144 -2.97 15.35 -2.00
C SER A 144 -2.46 14.63 -0.75
N LEU A 145 -1.18 14.81 -0.46
CA LEU A 145 -0.58 14.40 0.81
C LEU A 145 -1.19 15.18 1.99
N GLY A 146 -1.83 16.32 1.72
CA GLY A 146 -2.58 17.09 2.70
C GLY A 146 -1.71 17.66 3.82
N ASP A 147 -2.17 17.48 5.05
CA ASP A 147 -1.50 17.88 6.27
C ASP A 147 -0.61 16.73 6.79
N PRO A 148 0.40 16.98 7.64
CA PRO A 148 1.28 15.93 8.19
C PRO A 148 0.57 14.79 8.92
N GLN A 149 -0.74 14.94 9.18
CA GLN A 149 -1.57 14.02 9.95
C GLN A 149 -2.38 13.05 9.07
N ALA A 150 -2.73 13.41 7.83
CA ALA A 150 -3.55 12.56 6.98
C ALA A 150 -3.52 12.94 5.49
N TYR A 151 -3.56 11.92 4.63
CA TYR A 151 -3.72 12.03 3.19
C TYR A 151 -5.14 12.47 2.83
N TYR A 152 -5.27 13.36 1.85
CA TYR A 152 -6.57 13.66 1.27
C TYR A 152 -6.90 12.65 0.17
N LEU A 153 -8.06 12.03 0.31
CA LEU A 153 -8.56 10.99 -0.57
C LEU A 153 -9.84 11.46 -1.27
N SER A 154 -10.04 11.01 -2.51
CA SER A 154 -11.25 11.24 -3.28
C SER A 154 -11.86 9.91 -3.73
N THR A 155 -13.19 9.86 -3.71
CA THR A 155 -13.99 8.78 -4.31
C THR A 155 -14.89 9.33 -5.42
N SER A 156 -14.56 10.51 -5.97
CA SER A 156 -15.42 11.21 -6.93
C SER A 156 -15.70 10.39 -8.20
N ARG A 157 -14.76 9.52 -8.59
CA ARG A 157 -14.86 8.63 -9.76
C ARG A 157 -15.86 7.50 -9.51
N SER A 158 -16.58 7.08 -10.56
CA SER A 158 -17.61 6.03 -10.47
C SER A 158 -17.08 4.65 -10.06
N CYS A 159 -15.81 4.38 -10.34
CA CYS A 159 -15.17 3.13 -9.92
C CYS A 159 -14.70 3.18 -8.46
N ASP A 160 -14.62 4.36 -7.83
CA ASP A 160 -14.09 4.51 -6.48
C ASP A 160 -15.23 4.61 -5.46
N GLY A 161 -15.04 3.95 -4.32
CA GLY A 161 -16.09 3.75 -3.33
C GLY A 161 -15.89 2.47 -2.53
N VAL A 162 -16.98 1.99 -1.93
CA VAL A 162 -17.03 0.76 -1.14
C VAL A 162 -16.90 -0.44 -2.08
N ILE A 163 -15.86 -1.25 -1.85
CA ILE A 163 -15.59 -2.49 -2.58
C ILE A 163 -15.98 -3.72 -1.78
N TYR A 164 -15.97 -3.62 -0.45
CA TYR A 164 -16.40 -4.68 0.44
C TYR A 164 -17.09 -4.09 1.66
N ALA A 165 -18.26 -4.66 1.97
CA ALA A 165 -19.09 -4.24 3.09
C ALA A 165 -19.63 -5.46 3.83
N THR A 166 -19.83 -5.27 5.12
CA THR A 166 -20.63 -6.17 5.95
C THR A 166 -21.99 -5.55 6.21
N SER A 167 -23.02 -6.39 6.10
CA SER A 167 -24.39 -6.02 6.45
C SER A 167 -24.54 -5.88 7.96
N SER A 168 -25.61 -5.22 8.39
CA SER A 168 -26.03 -5.18 9.79
C SER A 168 -26.16 -6.55 10.46
N ALA A 169 -26.45 -7.60 9.68
CA ALA A 169 -26.52 -8.99 10.15
C ALA A 169 -25.15 -9.70 10.22
N GLY A 170 -24.05 -9.02 9.84
CA GLY A 170 -22.69 -9.58 9.85
C GLY A 170 -22.31 -10.40 8.62
N TYR A 171 -23.18 -10.49 7.60
CA TYR A 171 -22.88 -11.20 6.35
C TYR A 171 -22.29 -10.27 5.28
N PRO A 172 -21.44 -10.79 4.38
CA PRO A 172 -20.89 -10.01 3.27
C PRO A 172 -21.99 -9.56 2.31
N MET A 173 -21.79 -8.37 1.74
CA MET A 173 -22.70 -7.76 0.78
C MET A 173 -22.09 -7.74 -0.62
N GLU A 174 -22.95 -7.83 -1.63
CA GLU A 174 -22.60 -7.72 -3.03
C GLU A 174 -23.08 -6.38 -3.61
N PRO A 175 -22.36 -5.81 -4.59
CA PRO A 175 -22.78 -4.58 -5.25
C PRO A 175 -24.07 -4.83 -6.04
N PHE A 176 -25.11 -4.02 -5.81
CA PHE A 176 -26.35 -4.07 -6.58
C PHE A 176 -26.37 -2.93 -7.61
N ASN A 177 -26.27 -1.68 -7.14
CA ASN A 177 -26.22 -0.45 -7.94
C ASN A 177 -25.13 0.48 -7.39
N GLU A 178 -24.84 1.59 -8.07
CA GLU A 178 -23.87 2.62 -7.62
C GLU A 178 -24.10 3.12 -6.18
N ASN A 179 -25.36 3.08 -5.70
CA ASN A 179 -25.76 3.61 -4.39
C ASN A 179 -26.22 2.54 -3.40
N GLN A 180 -26.25 1.25 -3.77
CA GLN A 180 -26.82 0.20 -2.95
C GLN A 180 -26.04 -1.11 -3.04
N MET A 181 -25.85 -1.75 -1.90
CA MET A 181 -25.35 -3.13 -1.78
C MET A 181 -26.46 -4.02 -1.24
N ILE A 182 -26.46 -5.30 -1.62
CA ILE A 182 -27.42 -6.29 -1.17
C ILE A 182 -26.73 -7.37 -0.34
N CYS A 183 -27.34 -7.74 0.78
CA CYS A 183 -26.85 -8.84 1.60
C CYS A 183 -27.15 -10.19 0.92
N THR A 184 -26.14 -11.04 0.78
CA THR A 184 -26.27 -12.37 0.16
C THR A 184 -27.27 -13.29 0.87
N LYS A 185 -27.40 -13.16 2.20
CA LYS A 185 -28.29 -14.02 3.03
C LYS A 185 -29.67 -13.42 3.25
N THR A 186 -29.73 -12.20 3.74
CA THR A 186 -31.01 -11.56 4.11
C THR A 186 -31.70 -10.87 2.95
N GLN A 187 -31.01 -10.68 1.81
CA GLN A 187 -31.48 -9.91 0.66
C GLN A 187 -31.88 -8.47 1.00
N ALA A 188 -31.49 -7.99 2.18
CA ALA A 188 -31.69 -6.61 2.59
C ALA A 188 -30.77 -5.69 1.78
N LYS A 189 -31.33 -4.61 1.26
CA LYS A 189 -30.60 -3.57 0.54
C LYS A 189 -30.17 -2.49 1.53
N GLU A 190 -28.88 -2.18 1.55
CA GLU A 190 -28.34 -1.06 2.33
C GLU A 190 -27.71 -0.04 1.38
N TYR A 191 -27.86 1.24 1.70
CA TYR A 191 -27.19 2.30 0.96
C TYR A 191 -25.69 2.28 1.25
N ARG A 192 -24.89 2.33 0.18
CA ARG A 192 -23.44 2.52 0.18
C ARG A 192 -23.05 3.15 -1.15
N LYS A 193 -22.01 3.99 -1.18
CA LYS A 193 -21.41 4.43 -2.44
C LYS A 193 -20.53 3.29 -2.96
N VAL A 194 -21.03 2.55 -3.94
CA VAL A 194 -20.37 1.35 -4.46
C VAL A 194 -19.31 1.74 -5.46
N GLY A 195 -18.09 1.21 -5.28
CA GLY A 195 -17.02 1.31 -6.26
C GLY A 195 -16.99 0.05 -7.12
N PHE A 196 -17.31 0.17 -8.41
CA PHE A 196 -17.19 -0.98 -9.32
C PHE A 196 -15.71 -1.27 -9.61
N GLY A 197 -15.26 -2.47 -9.23
CA GLY A 197 -14.00 -3.02 -9.72
C GLY A 197 -14.11 -3.25 -11.22
N SER A 198 -13.24 -2.61 -12.00
CA SER A 198 -12.98 -3.05 -13.37
C SER A 198 -12.49 -4.50 -13.31
N LYS A 199 -13.21 -5.40 -14.01
CA LYS A 199 -12.74 -6.77 -14.24
C LYS A 199 -11.44 -6.77 -15.04
#